data_AF-A0A258WWX4-F1
#
_entry.id   AF-A0A258WWX4-F1
#
_cell.length_a   1.000
_cell.length_b   1.000
_cell.length_c   1.000
_cell.angle_alpha   90.00
_cell.angle_beta   90.00
_cell.angle_gamma   90.00
#
_symmetry.space_group_name_H-M   'P 1'
#
loop_
_entity.id
_entity.type
_entity.pdbx_description
1 polymer ?
#
loop_
_entity_poly.entity_id
_entity_poly.type
_entity_poly.pdbx_seq_one_letter_code
_entity_poly.pdbx_strand_id
1 'polypeptide(L)'
;MLIGMALLRIGMFSGWQTRKLALVAVSGIGLGILPTVFALHWLMAHNWPPRAMFAAIEHGMAVPHLLMAIGYAAGLVLVFPHVQATAMGLRLTAAGRCAFTNYIGTTVLMGAIFSGWGLGLGTGGLGPELPRAWLPAFVLLGWAVMLVWPRWWLARYRQGPLEALWRRLALPRANLATH
;
A
#
# COMPACT_ATOMS: atom_id res chain seq x y z
N MET A 1 -0.96 -11.38 -6.23
CA MET A 1 -1.28 -12.45 -5.26
C MET A 1 -0.38 -13.68 -5.44
N LEU A 2 -0.31 -14.29 -6.63
CA LEU A 2 0.51 -15.49 -6.88
C LEU A 2 2.00 -15.31 -6.55
N ILE A 3 2.59 -14.19 -6.98
CA ILE A 3 4.01 -13.89 -6.75
C ILE A 3 4.32 -13.77 -5.25
N GLY A 4 3.45 -13.11 -4.47
CA GLY A 4 3.63 -13.02 -3.02
C GLY A 4 3.60 -14.38 -2.33
N MET A 5 2.67 -15.27 -2.73
CA MET A 5 2.63 -16.65 -2.25
C MET A 5 3.88 -17.45 -2.65
N ALA A 6 4.38 -17.26 -3.87
CA ALA A 6 5.63 -17.88 -4.31
C ALA A 6 6.81 -17.40 -3.45
N LEU A 7 6.94 -16.10 -3.20
CA LEU A 7 7.97 -15.51 -2.33
C LEU A 7 7.89 -16.03 -0.88
N LEU A 8 6.67 -16.26 -0.39
CA LEU A 8 6.45 -16.91 0.90
C LEU A 8 6.94 -18.36 0.90
N ARG A 9 6.57 -19.14 -0.13
CA ARG A 9 6.96 -20.56 -0.24
C ARG A 9 8.47 -20.75 -0.36
N ILE A 10 9.18 -19.85 -1.03
CA ILE A 10 10.65 -19.90 -1.14
C ILE A 10 11.36 -19.34 0.11
N GLY A 11 10.61 -18.93 1.15
CA GLY A 11 11.16 -18.57 2.46
C GLY A 11 11.72 -17.15 2.56
N MET A 12 11.34 -16.23 1.65
CA MET A 12 11.86 -14.85 1.66
C MET A 12 11.62 -14.13 3.00
N PHE A 13 10.48 -14.39 3.64
CA PHE A 13 10.06 -13.72 4.88
C PHE A 13 10.62 -14.33 6.16
N SER A 14 11.26 -15.50 6.10
CA SER A 14 11.64 -16.26 7.31
C SER A 14 13.04 -16.87 7.29
N GLY A 15 13.63 -17.12 6.12
CA GLY A 15 14.84 -17.95 6.02
C GLY A 15 15.94 -17.44 5.10
N TRP A 16 15.78 -16.27 4.48
CA TRP A 16 16.82 -15.73 3.60
C TRP A 16 17.89 -14.98 4.37
N GLN A 17 19.14 -15.14 3.94
CA GLN A 17 20.28 -14.41 4.49
C GLN A 17 20.19 -12.91 4.17
N THR A 18 20.66 -12.08 5.11
CA THR A 18 20.69 -10.61 5.01
C THR A 18 21.29 -10.10 3.69
N ARG A 19 22.41 -10.70 3.24
CA ARG A 19 23.07 -10.32 1.98
C ARG A 19 22.19 -10.57 0.76
N LYS A 20 21.46 -11.68 0.74
CA LYS A 20 20.54 -12.03 -0.36
C LYS A 20 19.35 -11.06 -0.39
N LEU A 21 18.78 -10.75 0.78
CA LEU A 21 17.71 -9.74 0.90
C LEU A 21 18.18 -8.37 0.43
N ALA A 22 19.37 -7.92 0.86
CA ALA A 22 19.94 -6.66 0.44
C ALA A 22 20.19 -6.60 -1.08
N LEU A 23 20.74 -7.68 -1.66
CA LEU A 23 20.95 -7.77 -3.10
C LEU A 23 19.63 -7.66 -3.87
N VAL A 24 18.59 -8.40 -3.46
CA VAL A 24 17.26 -8.36 -4.10
C VAL A 24 16.59 -7.00 -3.90
N ALA A 25 16.76 -6.38 -2.73
CA ALA A 25 16.24 -5.04 -2.47
C ALA A 25 16.87 -4.02 -3.42
N VAL A 26 18.20 -3.96 -3.46
CA VAL A 26 18.93 -2.98 -4.30
C VAL A 26 18.73 -3.27 -5.78
N SER A 27 18.85 -4.53 -6.22
CA SER A 27 18.69 -4.87 -7.63
C SER A 27 17.24 -4.71 -8.09
N GLY A 28 16.25 -5.11 -7.29
CA GLY A 28 14.83 -4.94 -7.62
C GLY A 28 14.42 -3.48 -7.71
N ILE A 29 14.85 -2.66 -6.74
CA ILE A 29 14.60 -1.21 -6.76
C ILE A 29 15.34 -0.56 -7.94
N GLY A 30 16.61 -0.89 -8.16
CA GLY A 30 17.42 -0.36 -9.27
C GLY A 30 16.81 -0.70 -10.63
N LEU A 31 16.52 -1.98 -10.87
CA LEU A 31 15.92 -2.45 -12.12
C LEU A 31 14.50 -1.94 -12.35
N GLY A 32 13.78 -1.55 -11.29
CA GLY A 32 12.48 -0.90 -11.42
C GLY A 32 12.59 0.60 -11.67
N ILE A 33 13.38 1.32 -10.88
CA ILE A 33 13.45 2.78 -10.92
C ILE A 33 14.11 3.29 -12.20
N LEU A 34 15.15 2.61 -12.69
CA LEU A 34 15.88 3.03 -13.89
C LEU A 34 14.99 3.14 -15.14
N PRO A 35 14.26 2.08 -15.55
CA PRO A 35 13.35 2.18 -16.69
C PRO A 35 12.16 3.11 -16.41
N THR A 36 11.65 3.18 -15.17
CA THR A 36 10.57 4.12 -14.83
C THR A 36 10.99 5.58 -14.98
N VAL A 37 12.17 5.95 -14.48
CA VAL A 37 12.72 7.32 -14.62
C VAL A 37 13.05 7.63 -16.07
N PHE A 38 13.61 6.66 -16.81
CA PHE A 38 13.88 6.82 -18.24
C PHE A 38 12.59 7.09 -19.02
N ALA A 39 11.55 6.28 -18.80
CA ALA A 39 10.27 6.47 -19.46
C ALA A 39 9.60 7.80 -19.07
N LEU A 40 9.69 8.19 -17.79
CA LEU A 40 9.19 9.48 -17.32
C LEU A 40 9.90 10.65 -18.01
N HIS A 41 11.22 10.57 -18.11
CA HIS A 41 12.03 11.59 -18.79
C HIS A 41 11.68 11.67 -20.28
N TRP A 42 11.49 10.53 -20.94
CA TRP A 42 11.04 10.48 -22.34
C TRP A 42 9.65 11.10 -22.50
N LEU A 43 8.69 10.76 -21.64
CA LEU A 43 7.33 11.33 -21.68
C LEU A 43 7.34 12.84 -21.48
N MET A 44 8.14 13.35 -20.56
CA MET A 44 8.33 14.78 -20.33
C MET A 44 8.91 15.48 -21.57
N ALA A 45 9.95 14.91 -22.18
CA ALA A 45 10.58 15.47 -23.37
C ALA A 45 9.63 15.53 -24.59
N HIS A 46 8.58 14.70 -24.60
CA HIS A 46 7.60 14.63 -25.68
C HIS A 46 6.24 15.25 -25.31
N ASN A 47 6.19 16.08 -24.26
CA ASN A 47 4.97 16.78 -23.81
C ASN A 47 3.79 15.84 -23.49
N TRP A 48 4.06 14.70 -22.84
CA TRP A 48 3.04 13.78 -22.34
C TRP A 48 2.06 13.27 -23.44
N PRO A 49 2.57 12.59 -24.49
CA PRO A 49 1.70 12.15 -25.58
C PRO A 49 0.70 11.10 -25.06
N PRO A 50 -0.63 11.29 -25.25
CA PRO A 50 -1.65 10.48 -24.58
C PRO A 50 -1.50 8.98 -24.80
N ARG A 51 -1.23 8.54 -26.04
CA ARG A 51 -1.04 7.12 -26.37
C ARG A 51 0.12 6.48 -25.59
N ALA A 52 1.23 7.19 -25.42
CA ALA A 52 2.37 6.68 -24.68
C ALA A 52 2.10 6.66 -23.17
N MET A 53 1.34 7.63 -22.64
CA MET A 53 0.90 7.61 -21.25
C MET A 53 0.02 6.38 -20.97
N PHE A 54 -0.98 6.12 -21.80
CA PHE A 54 -1.83 4.93 -21.67
C PHE A 54 -0.99 3.65 -21.77
N ALA A 55 -0.12 3.55 -22.77
CA ALA A 55 0.77 2.39 -22.92
C ALA A 55 1.65 2.17 -21.68
N ALA A 56 2.22 3.22 -21.10
CA ALA A 56 3.03 3.15 -19.89
C ALA A 56 2.22 2.71 -18.65
N ILE A 57 1.02 3.27 -18.46
CA ILE A 57 0.15 3.00 -17.31
C ILE A 57 -0.42 1.58 -17.36
N GLU A 58 -0.89 1.14 -18.53
CA GLU A 58 -1.59 -0.13 -18.65
C GLU A 58 -0.63 -1.32 -18.69
N HIS A 59 0.50 -1.21 -19.39
CA HIS A 59 1.36 -2.36 -19.70
C HIS A 59 2.85 -2.08 -19.53
N GLY A 60 3.33 -0.93 -20.00
CA GLY A 60 4.75 -0.64 -20.17
C GLY A 60 5.54 -0.62 -18.86
N MET A 61 4.91 -0.27 -17.74
CA MET A 61 5.58 -0.21 -16.42
C MET A 61 5.27 -1.40 -15.50
N ALA A 62 4.48 -2.39 -15.95
CA ALA A 62 4.07 -3.51 -15.10
C ALA A 62 5.27 -4.31 -14.57
N VAL A 63 6.23 -4.66 -15.44
CA VAL A 63 7.42 -5.43 -15.08
C VAL A 63 8.39 -4.62 -14.20
N PRO A 64 8.81 -3.38 -14.59
CA PRO A 64 9.60 -2.53 -13.70
C PRO A 64 9.00 -2.35 -12.31
N HIS A 65 7.71 -2.05 -12.23
CA HIS A 65 7.04 -1.83 -10.94
C HIS A 65 6.91 -3.12 -10.13
N LEU A 66 6.77 -4.28 -10.78
CA LEU A 66 6.80 -5.56 -10.11
C LEU A 66 8.18 -5.84 -9.50
N LEU A 67 9.26 -5.64 -10.25
CA LEU A 67 10.63 -5.80 -9.75
C LEU A 67 10.90 -4.86 -8.57
N MET A 68 10.46 -3.61 -8.69
CA MET A 68 10.55 -2.62 -7.63
C MET A 68 9.76 -3.04 -6.38
N ALA A 69 8.54 -3.57 -6.55
CA ALA A 69 7.72 -4.05 -5.44
C ALA A 69 8.37 -5.24 -4.71
N ILE A 70 9.00 -6.17 -5.44
CA ILE A 70 9.80 -7.26 -4.84
C ILE A 70 10.98 -6.68 -4.08
N GLY A 71 11.66 -5.68 -4.65
CA GLY A 71 12.76 -4.97 -3.99
C GLY A 71 12.33 -4.29 -2.69
N TYR A 72 11.19 -3.58 -2.70
CA TYR A 72 10.60 -2.99 -1.49
C TYR A 72 10.22 -4.04 -0.45
N ALA A 73 9.63 -5.17 -0.87
CA ALA A 73 9.31 -6.25 0.05
C ALA A 73 10.56 -6.83 0.72
N ALA A 74 11.63 -7.09 -0.06
CA ALA A 74 12.90 -7.57 0.48
C ALA A 74 13.55 -6.53 1.42
N GLY A 75 13.51 -5.24 1.06
CA GLY A 75 13.99 -4.15 1.91
C GLY A 75 13.22 -4.03 3.22
N LEU A 76 11.89 -4.19 3.19
CA LEU A 76 11.07 -4.19 4.40
C LEU A 76 11.40 -5.39 5.29
N VAL A 77 11.55 -6.60 4.74
CA VAL A 77 11.94 -7.79 5.52
C VAL A 77 13.33 -7.59 6.16
N LEU A 78 14.24 -6.95 5.45
CA LEU A 78 15.59 -6.65 5.93
C LEU A 78 15.60 -5.62 7.08
N VAL A 79 14.84 -4.52 6.94
CA VAL A 79 14.93 -3.37 7.84
C VAL A 79 13.94 -3.46 9.01
N PHE A 80 12.71 -3.92 8.76
CA PHE A 80 11.61 -3.84 9.73
C PHE A 80 11.91 -4.50 11.09
N PRO A 81 12.59 -5.67 11.17
CA PRO A 81 12.94 -6.29 12.46
C PRO A 81 13.76 -5.37 13.39
N HIS A 82 14.56 -4.47 12.82
CA HIS A 82 15.41 -3.54 13.58
C HIS A 82 14.62 -2.32 14.11
N VAL A 83 13.48 -2.00 13.49
CA VAL A 83 12.68 -0.81 13.82
C VAL A 83 11.31 -1.15 14.42
N GLN A 84 10.94 -2.43 14.51
CA GLN A 84 9.61 -2.87 14.95
C GLN A 84 9.22 -2.39 16.35
N ALA A 85 10.20 -2.22 17.24
CA ALA A 85 9.98 -1.78 18.62
C ALA A 85 9.86 -0.25 18.76
N THR A 86 10.21 0.52 17.71
CA THR A 86 10.08 1.98 17.73
C THR A 86 8.62 2.42 17.74
N ALA A 87 8.35 3.67 18.13
CA ALA A 87 7.00 4.22 18.10
C ALA A 87 6.34 4.11 16.71
N MET A 88 7.13 4.31 15.64
CA MET A 88 6.67 4.14 14.26
C MET A 88 6.47 2.66 13.90
N GLY A 89 7.41 1.78 14.26
CA GLY A 89 7.27 0.34 14.05
C GLY A 89 5.99 -0.24 14.67
N LEU A 90 5.67 0.17 15.90
CA LEU A 90 4.43 -0.20 16.58
C LEU A 90 3.18 0.29 15.85
N ARG A 91 3.21 1.50 15.27
CA ARG A 91 2.10 2.04 14.46
C ARG A 91 1.95 1.26 13.15
N LEU A 92 3.05 0.96 12.47
CA LEU A 92 3.05 0.15 11.25
C LEU A 92 2.51 -1.27 11.50
N THR A 93 2.94 -1.92 12.59
CA THR A 93 2.41 -3.22 13.00
C THR A 93 0.91 -3.16 13.28
N ALA A 94 0.44 -2.14 13.99
CA ALA A 94 -0.98 -1.95 14.27
C ALA A 94 -1.78 -1.69 12.98
N ALA A 95 -1.27 -0.86 12.07
CA ALA A 95 -1.88 -0.60 10.78
C ALA A 95 -1.95 -1.85 9.90
N GLY A 96 -0.92 -2.69 9.92
CA GLY A 96 -0.90 -3.98 9.22
C GLY A 96 -1.94 -4.97 9.76
N ARG A 97 -2.19 -4.99 11.07
CA ARG A 97 -3.25 -5.80 11.69
C ARG A 97 -4.67 -5.33 11.35
N CYS A 98 -4.80 -4.08 10.90
CA CYS A 98 -6.06 -3.48 10.45
C CYS A 98 -6.01 -3.13 8.95
N ALA A 99 -5.22 -3.84 8.15
CA ALA A 99 -4.98 -3.49 6.75
C ALA A 99 -6.25 -3.52 5.88
N PHE A 100 -7.13 -4.49 6.11
CA PHE A 100 -8.39 -4.60 5.36
C PHE A 100 -9.37 -3.50 5.76
N THR A 101 -9.48 -3.22 7.06
CA THR A 101 -10.26 -2.08 7.54
C THR A 101 -9.73 -0.76 7.01
N ASN A 102 -8.41 -0.56 7.04
CA ASN A 102 -7.76 0.64 6.51
C ASN A 102 -8.04 0.81 5.01
N TYR A 103 -7.93 -0.26 4.23
CA TYR A 103 -8.20 -0.23 2.80
C TYR A 103 -9.63 0.21 2.50
N ILE A 104 -10.63 -0.50 3.06
CA ILE A 104 -12.04 -0.16 2.82
C ILE A 104 -12.40 1.21 3.41
N GLY A 105 -11.94 1.49 4.63
CA GLY A 105 -12.20 2.75 5.31
C GLY A 105 -11.67 3.95 4.52
N THR A 106 -10.44 3.87 4.00
CA THR A 106 -9.89 4.94 3.18
C THR A 106 -10.55 5.03 1.80
N THR A 107 -10.87 3.91 1.15
CA THR A 107 -11.61 3.95 -0.12
C THR A 107 -12.97 4.61 0.04
N VAL A 108 -13.73 4.23 1.07
CA VAL A 108 -15.04 4.84 1.36
C VAL A 108 -14.88 6.32 1.73
N LEU A 109 -13.91 6.66 2.58
CA LEU A 109 -13.69 8.04 3.01
C LEU A 109 -13.29 8.93 1.82
N MET A 110 -12.29 8.53 1.03
CA MET A 110 -11.84 9.30 -0.13
C MET A 110 -12.91 9.33 -1.22
N GLY A 111 -13.64 8.24 -1.42
CA GLY A 111 -14.82 8.20 -2.28
C GLY A 111 -15.89 9.20 -1.84
N ALA A 112 -16.24 9.22 -0.55
CA ALA A 112 -17.19 10.17 0.00
C ALA A 112 -16.71 11.63 -0.09
N ILE A 113 -15.40 11.89 -0.07
CA ILE A 113 -14.84 13.25 -0.18
C ILE A 113 -14.84 13.72 -1.65
N PHE A 114 -14.37 12.88 -2.58
CA PHE A 114 -14.05 13.28 -3.95
C PHE A 114 -15.02 12.78 -5.01
N SER A 115 -15.91 11.82 -4.72
CA SER A 115 -16.86 11.30 -5.71
C SER A 115 -18.19 12.05 -5.64
N GLY A 116 -18.93 12.05 -6.75
CA GLY A 116 -20.20 12.77 -6.88
C GLY A 116 -21.34 12.27 -5.99
N TRP A 117 -21.22 11.09 -5.38
CA TRP A 117 -22.21 10.58 -4.40
C TRP A 117 -21.98 11.13 -2.98
N GLY A 118 -20.85 11.80 -2.72
CA GLY A 118 -20.52 12.40 -1.44
C GLY A 118 -20.37 13.93 -1.53
N LEU A 119 -19.28 14.48 -1.02
CA LEU A 119 -18.99 15.93 -1.02
C LEU A 119 -18.58 16.45 -2.41
N GLY A 120 -18.13 15.59 -3.32
CA GLY A 120 -17.78 15.96 -4.70
C GLY A 120 -16.66 17.00 -4.82
N LEU A 121 -15.75 17.10 -3.86
CA LEU A 121 -14.69 18.12 -3.85
C LEU A 121 -13.82 18.03 -5.12
N GLY A 122 -13.69 19.14 -5.85
CA GLY A 122 -12.87 19.20 -7.07
C GLY A 122 -13.47 18.53 -8.31
N THR A 123 -14.72 18.06 -8.26
CA THR A 123 -15.42 17.47 -9.43
C THR A 123 -16.34 18.44 -10.17
N GLY A 124 -16.45 19.69 -9.72
CA GLY A 124 -17.40 20.67 -10.26
C GLY A 124 -18.88 20.42 -9.87
N GLY A 125 -19.11 19.54 -8.88
CA GLY A 125 -20.44 19.25 -8.31
C GLY A 125 -20.84 20.20 -7.15
N LEU A 126 -21.57 19.70 -6.15
CA LEU A 126 -22.10 20.48 -5.00
C LEU A 126 -21.04 21.05 -4.03
N GLY A 127 -19.76 20.73 -4.22
CA GLY A 127 -18.66 21.16 -3.35
C GLY A 127 -17.76 22.24 -4.00
N PRO A 128 -17.04 23.04 -3.19
CA PRO A 128 -16.14 24.07 -3.72
C PRO A 128 -15.02 23.47 -4.58
N GLU A 129 -14.62 24.21 -5.62
CA GLU A 129 -13.45 23.87 -6.41
C GLU A 129 -12.19 23.97 -5.54
N LEU A 130 -11.58 22.81 -5.26
CA LEU A 130 -10.38 22.75 -4.45
C LEU A 130 -9.14 22.76 -5.36
N PRO A 131 -8.16 23.65 -5.15
CA PRO A 131 -6.93 23.63 -5.92
C PRO A 131 -6.24 22.26 -5.78
N ARG A 132 -5.80 21.68 -6.91
CA ARG A 132 -5.13 20.36 -6.94
C ARG A 132 -3.91 20.27 -6.02
N ALA A 133 -3.30 21.42 -5.70
CA ALA A 133 -2.20 21.55 -4.75
C ALA A 133 -2.56 21.05 -3.33
N TRP A 134 -3.84 20.96 -2.97
CA TRP A 134 -4.29 20.44 -1.67
C TRP A 134 -4.39 18.91 -1.61
N LEU A 135 -4.39 18.21 -2.75
CA LEU A 135 -4.51 16.73 -2.77
C LEU A 135 -3.45 16.02 -1.90
N PRO A 136 -2.16 16.44 -1.89
CA PRO A 136 -1.17 15.85 -1.00
C PRO A 136 -1.54 15.95 0.49
N ALA A 137 -2.23 17.00 0.91
CA ALA A 137 -2.67 17.15 2.29
C ALA A 137 -3.69 16.08 2.70
N PHE A 138 -4.63 15.72 1.82
CA PHE A 138 -5.57 14.62 2.07
C PHE A 138 -4.87 13.27 2.14
N VAL A 139 -3.85 13.05 1.29
CA VAL A 139 -3.04 11.83 1.34
C VAL A 139 -2.32 11.71 2.68
N LEU A 140 -1.65 12.78 3.11
CA LEU A 140 -0.94 12.82 4.39
C LEU A 140 -1.89 12.64 5.58
N LEU A 141 -3.07 13.27 5.53
CA LEU A 141 -4.10 13.09 6.55
C LEU A 141 -4.61 11.65 6.58
N GLY A 142 -4.88 11.06 5.42
CA GLY A 142 -5.27 9.66 5.29
C GLY A 142 -4.22 8.72 5.90
N TRP A 143 -2.94 8.93 5.59
CA TRP A 143 -1.84 8.16 6.18
C TRP A 143 -1.75 8.34 7.70
N ALA A 144 -1.88 9.57 8.19
CA ALA A 144 -1.87 9.84 9.62
C ALA A 144 -3.00 9.09 10.33
N VAL A 145 -4.22 9.14 9.79
CA VAL A 145 -5.36 8.38 10.29
C VAL A 145 -5.03 6.88 10.28
N MET A 146 -4.64 6.32 9.13
CA MET A 146 -4.29 4.90 8.96
C MET A 146 -3.27 4.38 9.99
N LEU A 147 -2.36 5.23 10.46
CA LEU A 147 -1.32 4.86 11.43
C LEU A 147 -1.71 5.08 12.89
N VAL A 148 -2.63 6.01 13.18
CA VAL A 148 -2.99 6.41 14.54
C VAL A 148 -4.15 5.59 15.10
N TRP A 149 -5.27 5.50 14.37
CA TRP A 149 -6.48 4.86 14.88
C TRP A 149 -6.32 3.36 15.22
N PRO A 150 -5.51 2.55 14.49
CA PRO A 150 -5.43 1.12 14.78
C PRO A 150 -4.87 0.82 16.15
N ARG A 151 -3.95 1.64 16.68
CA ARG A 151 -3.41 1.44 18.04
C ARG A 151 -4.49 1.64 19.10
N TRP A 152 -5.29 2.70 18.96
CA TRP A 152 -6.41 2.97 19.87
C TRP A 152 -7.45 1.86 19.83
N TRP A 153 -7.77 1.35 18.63
CA TRP A 153 -8.71 0.25 18.46
C TRP A 153 -8.18 -1.07 19.03
N LEU A 154 -6.94 -1.43 18.68
CA LEU A 154 -6.34 -2.69 19.06
C LEU A 154 -5.98 -2.80 20.56
N ALA A 155 -5.99 -1.68 21.28
CA ALA A 155 -5.92 -1.65 22.74
C ALA A 155 -7.21 -2.17 23.41
N ARG A 156 -8.34 -2.17 22.68
CA ARG A 156 -9.66 -2.63 23.17
C ARG A 156 -10.11 -3.92 22.50
N TYR A 157 -9.75 -4.11 21.24
CA TYR A 157 -10.18 -5.24 20.43
C TYR A 157 -8.99 -6.01 19.84
N ARG A 158 -9.08 -7.34 19.77
CA ARG A 158 -7.96 -8.18 19.30
C ARG A 158 -7.75 -8.14 17.78
N GLN A 159 -8.66 -7.58 17.01
CA GLN A 159 -8.60 -7.52 15.54
C GLN A 159 -9.27 -6.24 15.04
N GLY A 160 -8.94 -5.80 13.83
CA GLY A 160 -9.70 -4.74 13.19
C GLY A 160 -11.15 -5.18 12.90
N PRO A 161 -12.08 -4.23 12.79
CA PRO A 161 -13.51 -4.53 12.72
C PRO A 161 -13.89 -5.35 11.49
N LEU A 162 -13.39 -4.96 10.30
CA LEU A 162 -13.66 -5.71 9.07
C LEU A 162 -12.87 -7.01 9.01
N GLU A 163 -11.69 -7.07 9.62
CA GLU A 163 -10.92 -8.31 9.76
C GLU A 163 -11.69 -9.34 10.60
N ALA A 164 -12.27 -8.92 11.73
CA ALA A 164 -13.06 -9.78 12.60
C ALA A 164 -14.36 -10.24 11.91
N LEU A 165 -15.03 -9.34 11.19
CA LEU A 165 -16.22 -9.67 10.40
C LEU A 165 -15.87 -10.67 9.30
N TRP A 166 -14.83 -10.39 8.52
CA TRP A 166 -14.37 -11.26 7.45
C TRP A 166 -14.00 -12.64 7.98
N ARG A 167 -13.29 -12.74 9.12
CA ARG A 167 -12.94 -14.02 9.73
C ARG A 167 -14.16 -14.86 10.07
N ARG A 168 -15.24 -14.23 10.57
CA ARG A 168 -16.50 -14.91 10.90
C ARG A 168 -17.26 -15.40 9.67
N LEU A 169 -17.15 -14.69 8.55
CA LEU A 169 -17.81 -15.03 7.29
C LEU A 169 -17.03 -16.08 6.49
N ALA A 170 -15.69 -15.97 6.48
CA ALA A 170 -14.83 -16.78 5.64
C ALA A 170 -14.41 -18.11 6.29
N LEU A 171 -14.42 -18.22 7.63
CA LEU A 171 -14.04 -19.45 8.32
C LEU A 171 -15.26 -20.24 8.80
N PRO A 172 -15.26 -21.59 8.63
CA PRO A 172 -16.25 -22.46 9.25
C PRO A 172 -16.25 -22.29 10.77
N ARG A 173 -17.45 -22.38 11.39
CA ARG A 173 -17.65 -22.12 12.83
C ARG A 173 -16.75 -22.96 13.76
N ALA A 174 -16.35 -24.16 13.34
CA ALA A 174 -15.44 -25.03 14.09
C ALA A 174 -14.05 -24.41 14.34
N ASN A 175 -13.59 -23.51 13.47
CA ASN A 175 -12.28 -22.86 13.56
C ASN A 175 -12.30 -21.53 14.34
N LEU A 176 -13.47 -21.11 14.86
CA LEU A 176 -13.60 -19.88 15.64
C LEU A 176 -13.31 -20.10 17.14
N ALA A 177 -13.34 -21.35 17.63
CA ALA A 177 -13.21 -21.67 19.05
C ALA A 177 -11.75 -21.83 19.56
N THR A 178 -10.75 -21.80 18.67
CA THR A 178 -9.36 -22.18 19.01
C THR A 178 -8.39 -21.02 19.26
N HIS A 179 -8.80 -19.75 19.25
CA HIS A 179 -7.90 -18.58 19.42
C HIS A 179 -8.55 -17.35 20.05
#